data_AF-A0A8C7FRJ1-F1
#
_entry.id   AF-A0A8C7FRJ1-F1
#
_cell.length_a   1.000
_cell.length_b   1.000
_cell.length_c   1.000
_cell.angle_alpha   90.00
_cell.angle_beta   90.00
_cell.angle_gamma   90.00
#
_symmetry.space_group_name_H-M   'P 1'
#
loop_
_entity.id
_entity.type
_entity.pdbx_description
1 polymer ?
#
loop_
_entity_poly.entity_id
_entity_poly.type
_entity_poly.pdbx_seq_one_letter_code
_entity_poly.pdbx_strand_id
1 'polypeptide(L)'
;MLETARAAPHSGNVDKYQKALEQTIELSKLSDHEAGILLTSYVSNKIEWSMDGVPSATIAGSTPKEKLRNISNKAMIFHWHIAMVTKYMTKMLEVSDNDTQILLGLLSDSRDRLKKLSGRVEVLLQILDLNTPTTTSTKPQDVLRDDYEKKLYGWAVLNGHKEFLAMVLQEVAGFKDKSV
;
A
#
# COMPACT_ATOMS: atom_id res chain seq x y z
N MET A 1 37.75 -36.36 -15.40
CA MET A 1 36.37 -35.86 -15.49
C MET A 1 35.98 -35.37 -14.11
N LEU A 2 35.89 -34.06 -13.88
CA LEU A 2 35.33 -33.50 -12.64
C LEU A 2 33.83 -33.30 -12.86
N GLU A 3 33.02 -34.01 -12.10
CA GLU A 3 31.58 -33.74 -11.98
C GLU A 3 31.39 -32.38 -11.29
N THR A 4 30.70 -31.49 -12.00
CA THR A 4 30.28 -30.20 -11.46
C THR A 4 29.09 -30.45 -10.53
N ALA A 5 29.34 -30.37 -9.22
CA ALA A 5 28.28 -30.43 -8.22
C ALA A 5 27.29 -29.29 -8.46
N ARG A 6 26.08 -29.65 -8.91
CA ARG A 6 24.94 -28.74 -9.03
C ARG A 6 24.54 -28.36 -7.60
N ALA A 7 24.93 -27.17 -7.17
CA ALA A 7 24.54 -26.64 -5.86
C ALA A 7 23.01 -26.61 -5.76
N ALA A 8 22.46 -27.37 -4.82
CA ALA A 8 21.04 -27.31 -4.49
C ALA A 8 20.69 -25.88 -4.03
N PRO A 9 19.51 -25.34 -4.39
CA PRO A 9 19.07 -24.05 -3.87
C PRO A 9 19.06 -24.13 -2.33
N HIS A 10 19.76 -23.22 -1.68
CA HIS A 10 19.96 -23.21 -0.24
C HIS A 10 18.60 -23.13 0.49
N SER A 11 18.18 -24.20 1.17
CA SER A 11 16.87 -24.33 1.83
C SER A 11 16.54 -23.15 2.76
N GLY A 12 17.55 -22.56 3.40
CA GLY A 12 17.38 -21.41 4.29
C GLY A 12 16.88 -20.13 3.63
N ASN A 13 16.96 -19.98 2.29
CA ASN A 13 16.40 -18.80 1.62
C ASN A 13 14.91 -18.99 1.26
N VAL A 14 14.49 -20.24 1.01
CA VAL A 14 13.10 -20.60 0.76
C VAL A 14 12.26 -20.41 2.01
N ASP A 15 12.75 -20.89 3.17
CA ASP A 15 12.04 -20.74 4.45
C ASP A 15 11.89 -19.26 4.87
N LYS A 16 12.94 -18.45 4.62
CA LYS A 16 12.91 -17.00 4.87
C LYS A 16 11.90 -16.29 3.96
N TYR A 17 11.89 -16.66 2.67
CA TYR A 17 10.93 -16.11 1.71
C TYR A 17 9.50 -16.44 2.12
N GLN A 18 9.21 -17.69 2.43
CA GLN A 18 7.87 -18.15 2.81
C GLN A 18 7.37 -17.42 4.06
N LYS A 19 8.20 -17.30 5.09
CA LYS A 19 7.86 -16.57 6.31
C LYS A 19 7.60 -15.10 6.05
N ALA A 20 8.44 -14.45 5.24
CA ALA A 20 8.25 -13.04 4.87
C ALA A 20 6.95 -12.84 4.05
N LEU A 21 6.62 -13.80 3.19
CA LEU A 21 5.42 -13.78 2.35
C LEU A 21 4.16 -13.91 3.20
N GLU A 22 4.13 -14.86 4.14
CA GLU A 22 2.99 -15.05 5.06
C GLU A 22 2.70 -13.80 5.89
N GLN A 23 3.75 -13.18 6.46
CA GLN A 23 3.60 -11.95 7.21
C GLN A 23 3.13 -10.77 6.34
N THR A 24 3.47 -10.77 5.05
CA THR A 24 3.01 -9.77 4.09
C THR A 24 1.54 -9.99 3.73
N ILE A 25 1.11 -11.24 3.56
CA ILE A 25 -0.30 -11.62 3.34
C ILE A 25 -1.15 -11.21 4.55
N GLU A 26 -0.72 -11.52 5.78
CA GLU A 26 -1.45 -11.15 6.99
C GLU A 26 -1.64 -9.64 7.12
N LEU A 27 -0.57 -8.87 6.88
CA LEU A 27 -0.66 -7.41 6.88
C LEU A 27 -1.58 -6.89 5.77
N SER A 28 -1.56 -7.51 4.59
CA SER A 28 -2.40 -7.11 3.47
C SER A 28 -3.88 -7.36 3.75
N LYS A 29 -4.23 -8.50 4.37
CA LYS A 29 -5.60 -8.79 4.82
C LYS A 29 -6.12 -7.76 5.82
N LEU A 30 -5.30 -7.44 6.83
CA LEU A 30 -5.66 -6.45 7.84
C LEU A 30 -5.87 -5.07 7.21
N SER A 31 -4.93 -4.65 6.37
CA SER A 31 -4.98 -3.34 5.71
C SER A 31 -6.19 -3.22 4.78
N ASP A 32 -6.49 -4.25 3.99
CA ASP A 32 -7.66 -4.27 3.08
C ASP A 32 -8.97 -4.10 3.85
N HIS A 33 -9.13 -4.84 4.96
CA HIS A 33 -10.30 -4.72 5.82
C HIS A 33 -10.47 -3.29 6.39
N GLU A 34 -9.39 -2.74 6.94
CA GLU A 34 -9.42 -1.40 7.56
C GLU A 34 -9.57 -0.27 6.55
N ALA A 35 -9.09 -0.45 5.31
CA ALA A 35 -9.32 0.51 4.23
C ALA A 35 -10.81 0.63 3.87
N GLY A 36 -11.57 -0.47 3.96
CA GLY A 36 -13.02 -0.44 3.83
C GLY A 36 -13.71 0.36 4.94
N ILE A 37 -13.25 0.20 6.18
CA ILE A 37 -13.74 0.98 7.33
C ILE A 37 -13.41 2.46 7.14
N LEU A 38 -12.14 2.78 6.84
CA LEU A 38 -11.68 4.14 6.62
C LEU A 38 -12.47 4.86 5.52
N LEU A 39 -12.69 4.21 4.36
CA LEU A 39 -13.49 4.80 3.29
C LEU A 39 -14.93 5.08 3.73
N THR A 40 -15.52 4.18 4.52
CA THR A 40 -16.89 4.36 5.04
C THR A 40 -16.98 5.50 6.05
N SER A 41 -15.94 5.68 6.87
CA SER A 41 -15.84 6.78 7.84
C SER A 41 -15.51 8.13 7.19
N TYR A 42 -14.87 8.14 6.02
CA TYR A 42 -14.48 9.37 5.32
C TYR A 42 -15.67 10.03 4.62
N VAL A 43 -16.42 10.83 5.38
CA VAL A 43 -17.53 11.71 4.96
C VAL A 43 -18.67 10.97 4.25
N SER A 44 -19.85 10.90 4.87
CA SER A 44 -21.04 10.13 4.43
C SER A 44 -21.63 10.50 3.05
N ASN A 45 -21.03 11.44 2.31
CA ASN A 45 -21.44 11.81 0.97
C ASN A 45 -20.69 10.96 -0.06
N LYS A 46 -21.34 9.88 -0.51
CA LYS A 46 -20.90 9.05 -1.63
C LYS A 46 -20.90 9.88 -2.91
N ILE A 47 -19.81 10.57 -3.19
CA ILE A 47 -19.61 11.23 -4.47
C ILE A 47 -18.60 10.39 -5.24
N GLU A 48 -19.10 9.47 -6.06
CA GLU A 48 -18.29 8.62 -6.95
C GLU A 48 -17.77 9.42 -8.15
N TRP A 49 -16.84 10.35 -7.93
CA TRP A 49 -16.25 11.13 -9.02
C TRP A 49 -14.76 10.82 -9.16
N SER A 50 -14.31 10.65 -10.40
CA SER A 50 -12.89 10.50 -10.73
C SER A 50 -12.19 11.86 -10.62
N MET A 51 -11.06 11.92 -9.93
CA MET A 51 -10.23 13.12 -9.83
C MET A 51 -8.86 12.86 -10.42
N ASP A 52 -8.36 13.78 -11.24
CA ASP A 52 -6.99 13.71 -11.77
C ASP A 52 -5.95 13.89 -10.65
N GLY A 53 -4.77 13.29 -10.85
CA GLY A 53 -3.66 13.42 -9.91
C GLY A 53 -3.75 12.54 -8.66
N VAL A 54 -4.72 11.62 -8.59
CA VAL A 54 -4.77 10.56 -7.56
C VAL A 54 -4.03 9.29 -8.01
N PRO A 55 -3.49 8.49 -7.07
CA PRO A 55 -2.75 7.29 -7.44
C PRO A 55 -3.67 6.22 -8.02
N SER A 56 -3.25 5.59 -9.11
CA SER A 56 -3.92 4.39 -9.65
C SER A 56 -3.71 3.18 -8.73
N ALA A 57 -4.76 2.38 -8.53
CA ALA A 57 -4.72 1.13 -7.79
C ALA A 57 -4.00 -0.02 -8.52
N THR A 58 -3.87 0.06 -9.84
CA THR A 58 -3.36 -1.03 -10.69
C THR A 58 -1.95 -1.46 -10.31
N ILE A 59 -1.72 -2.77 -10.14
CA ILE A 59 -0.38 -3.34 -9.96
C ILE A 59 0.20 -3.70 -11.33
N ALA A 60 1.31 -3.05 -11.69
CA ALA A 60 2.02 -3.31 -12.95
C ALA A 60 3.15 -4.33 -12.75
N GLY A 61 3.50 -5.04 -13.83
CA GLY A 61 4.58 -6.02 -13.85
C GLY A 61 4.11 -7.40 -14.29
N SER A 62 5.00 -8.11 -14.99
CA SER A 62 4.73 -9.45 -15.51
C SER A 62 5.29 -10.55 -14.60
N THR A 63 6.36 -10.24 -13.85
CA THR A 63 7.02 -11.17 -12.92
C THR A 63 6.71 -10.84 -11.45
N PRO A 64 6.80 -11.81 -10.52
CA PRO A 64 6.63 -11.53 -9.08
C PRO A 64 7.53 -10.39 -8.57
N LYS A 65 8.77 -10.34 -9.05
CA LYS A 65 9.73 -9.28 -8.70
C LYS A 65 9.28 -7.89 -9.17
N GLU A 66 8.82 -7.78 -10.41
CA GLU A 66 8.30 -6.52 -10.96
C GLU A 66 7.07 -6.06 -10.19
N LYS A 67 6.15 -6.98 -9.90
CA LYS A 67 4.94 -6.70 -9.13
C LYS A 67 5.26 -6.25 -7.70
N LEU A 68 6.15 -6.95 -6.99
CA LEU A 68 6.62 -6.54 -5.67
C LEU A 68 7.24 -5.13 -5.68
N ARG A 69 8.08 -4.83 -6.68
CA ARG A 69 8.63 -3.46 -6.82
C ARG A 69 7.53 -2.43 -7.04
N ASN A 70 6.54 -2.74 -7.88
CA ASN A 70 5.42 -1.85 -8.11
C ASN A 70 4.58 -1.63 -6.84
N ILE A 71 4.33 -2.69 -6.06
CA ILE A 71 3.60 -2.65 -4.79
C ILE A 71 4.31 -1.75 -3.77
N SER A 72 5.61 -1.94 -3.54
CA SER A 72 6.38 -1.12 -2.60
C SER A 72 6.31 0.37 -2.97
N ASN A 73 6.48 0.69 -4.27
CA ASN A 73 6.41 2.07 -4.74
C ASN A 73 5.04 2.68 -4.50
N LYS A 74 3.99 1.96 -4.90
CA LYS A 74 2.61 2.44 -4.77
C LYS A 74 2.18 2.55 -3.31
N ALA A 75 2.65 1.66 -2.44
CA ALA A 75 2.40 1.77 -1.01
C ALA A 75 2.95 3.11 -0.47
N MET A 76 4.15 3.51 -0.88
CA MET A 76 4.73 4.80 -0.51
C MET A 76 4.01 5.99 -1.17
N ILE A 77 3.55 5.87 -2.42
CA ILE A 77 2.73 6.90 -3.06
C ILE A 77 1.45 7.11 -2.24
N PHE A 78 0.67 6.05 -1.98
CA PHE A 78 -0.54 6.14 -1.17
C PHE A 78 -0.26 6.68 0.23
N HIS A 79 0.87 6.31 0.86
CA HIS A 79 1.27 6.86 2.16
C HIS A 79 1.33 8.39 2.14
N TRP A 80 1.92 8.98 1.09
CA TRP A 80 2.01 10.43 0.96
C TRP A 80 0.66 11.09 0.64
N HIS A 81 -0.15 10.45 -0.21
CA HIS A 81 -1.49 10.95 -0.50
C HIS A 81 -2.40 10.91 0.73
N ILE A 82 -2.36 9.85 1.54
CA ILE A 82 -3.10 9.76 2.81
C ILE A 82 -2.61 10.82 3.80
N ALA A 83 -1.29 11.07 3.89
CA ALA A 83 -0.77 12.15 4.72
C ALA A 83 -1.32 13.53 4.29
N MET A 84 -1.51 13.76 2.99
CA MET A 84 -2.17 14.97 2.48
C MET A 84 -3.65 15.01 2.84
N VAL A 85 -4.37 13.89 2.74
CA VAL A 85 -5.77 13.80 3.19
C VAL A 85 -5.88 14.12 4.68
N THR A 86 -5.00 13.58 5.52
CA THR A 86 -4.93 13.92 6.95
C THR A 86 -4.76 15.43 7.14
N LYS A 87 -3.81 16.04 6.41
CA LYS A 87 -3.58 17.49 6.49
C LYS A 87 -4.82 18.30 6.14
N TYR A 88 -5.58 17.90 5.13
CA TYR A 88 -6.83 18.58 4.76
C TYR A 88 -7.89 18.40 5.84
N MET A 89 -8.11 17.19 6.33
CA MET A 89 -9.14 16.92 7.35
C MET A 89 -8.85 17.64 8.67
N THR A 90 -7.60 17.66 9.13
CA THR A 90 -7.21 18.40 10.34
C THR A 90 -7.46 19.91 10.23
N LYS A 91 -7.39 20.49 9.02
CA LYS A 91 -7.66 21.92 8.82
C LYS A 91 -9.15 22.26 8.70
N MET A 92 -9.95 21.31 8.21
CA MET A 92 -11.34 21.55 7.84
C MET A 92 -12.35 21.10 8.89
N LEU A 93 -11.97 20.13 9.73
CA LEU A 93 -12.84 19.53 10.73
C LEU A 93 -12.45 20.00 12.12
N GLU A 94 -13.44 20.10 13.00
CA GLU A 94 -13.25 20.41 14.41
C GLU A 94 -12.55 19.24 15.09
N VAL A 95 -11.28 19.41 15.48
CA VAL A 95 -10.45 18.30 16.00
C VAL A 95 -10.96 17.77 17.35
N SER A 96 -11.73 18.58 18.09
CA SER A 96 -12.35 18.16 19.35
C SER A 96 -13.55 17.22 19.16
N ASP A 97 -14.11 17.12 17.95
CA ASP A 97 -15.21 16.20 17.63
C ASP A 97 -14.75 14.73 17.62
N ASN A 98 -15.57 13.84 18.19
CA ASN A 98 -15.22 12.43 18.36
C ASN A 98 -15.09 11.69 17.02
N ASP A 99 -15.98 11.97 16.06
CA ASP A 99 -15.95 11.32 14.75
C ASP A 99 -14.72 11.78 13.95
N THR A 100 -14.35 13.05 14.10
CA THR A 100 -13.11 13.60 13.55
C THR A 100 -11.87 12.92 14.13
N GLN A 101 -11.80 12.71 15.45
CA GLN A 101 -10.68 12.00 16.08
C GLN A 101 -10.58 10.54 15.60
N ILE A 102 -11.71 9.84 15.48
CA ILE A 102 -11.77 8.48 14.93
C ILE A 102 -11.22 8.47 13.49
N LEU A 103 -11.68 9.39 12.65
CA LEU A 103 -11.22 9.49 11.26
C LEU A 103 -9.72 9.76 11.16
N LEU A 104 -9.20 10.70 11.96
CA LEU A 104 -7.77 11.02 11.97
C LEU A 104 -6.92 9.83 12.47
N GLY A 105 -7.43 9.06 13.44
CA GLY A 105 -6.83 7.81 13.89
C GLY A 105 -6.73 6.78 12.76
N LEU A 106 -7.85 6.52 12.07
CA LEU A 106 -7.90 5.59 10.93
C LEU A 106 -6.95 6.00 9.80
N LEU A 107 -6.87 7.30 9.49
CA LEU A 107 -5.93 7.84 8.49
C LEU A 107 -4.47 7.63 8.92
N SER A 108 -4.15 7.88 10.19
CA SER A 108 -2.80 7.67 10.72
C SER A 108 -2.40 6.19 10.66
N ASP A 109 -3.28 5.30 11.10
CA ASP A 109 -3.05 3.87 11.10
C ASP A 109 -2.85 3.32 9.68
N SER A 110 -3.69 3.74 8.73
CA SER A 110 -3.56 3.34 7.33
C SER A 110 -2.20 3.77 6.75
N ARG A 111 -1.76 5.00 7.06
CA ARG A 111 -0.46 5.52 6.63
C ARG A 111 0.71 4.69 7.18
N ASP A 112 0.64 4.28 8.44
CA ASP A 112 1.68 3.48 9.09
C ASP A 112 1.72 2.05 8.54
N ARG A 113 0.55 1.47 8.24
CA ARG A 113 0.43 0.17 7.57
C ARG A 113 1.02 0.18 6.17
N LEU A 114 0.77 1.22 5.37
CA LEU A 114 1.37 1.36 4.05
C LEU A 114 2.91 1.42 4.10
N LYS A 115 3.46 2.16 5.07
CA LYS A 115 4.91 2.20 5.28
C LYS A 115 5.45 0.82 5.67
N LYS A 116 4.75 0.11 6.56
CA LYS A 116 5.10 -1.26 6.96
C LYS A 116 4.99 -2.25 5.80
N LEU A 117 3.98 -2.11 4.94
CA LEU A 117 3.80 -2.91 3.74
C LEU A 117 4.96 -2.71 2.77
N SER A 118 5.37 -1.46 2.49
CA SER A 118 6.55 -1.20 1.66
C SER A 118 7.78 -1.90 2.21
N GLY A 119 8.07 -1.73 3.51
CA GLY A 119 9.24 -2.36 4.13
C GLY A 119 9.21 -3.89 4.07
N ARG A 120 8.04 -4.52 4.23
CA ARG A 120 7.92 -5.99 4.10
C ARG A 120 8.13 -6.46 2.67
N VAL A 121 7.60 -5.73 1.70
CA VAL A 121 7.78 -6.02 0.27
C VAL A 121 9.22 -5.80 -0.16
N GLU A 122 9.91 -4.80 0.39
CA GLU A 122 11.35 -4.59 0.20
C GLU A 122 12.18 -5.75 0.75
N VAL A 123 11.82 -6.31 1.91
CA VAL A 123 12.45 -7.53 2.44
C VAL A 123 12.26 -8.71 1.49
N LEU A 124 11.05 -8.91 0.94
CA LEU A 124 10.80 -9.94 -0.08
C LEU A 124 11.68 -9.74 -1.33
N LEU A 125 11.81 -8.49 -1.78
CA LEU A 125 12.66 -8.14 -2.92
C LEU A 125 14.14 -8.42 -2.64
N GLN A 126 14.65 -8.11 -1.45
CA GLN A 126 16.04 -8.37 -1.07
C GLN A 126 16.36 -9.87 -0.99
N ILE A 127 15.40 -10.70 -0.55
CA ILE A 127 15.55 -12.16 -0.55
C ILE A 127 15.66 -12.69 -1.99
N LEU A 128 14.90 -12.10 -2.93
CA LEU A 128 14.89 -12.47 -4.34
C LEU A 128 16.09 -11.90 -5.13
N ASP A 129 16.54 -10.69 -4.79
CA ASP A 129 17.69 -10.02 -5.40
C ASP A 129 18.25 -8.94 -4.46
N LEU A 130 19.43 -9.23 -3.91
CA LEU A 130 20.17 -8.38 -2.96
C LEU A 130 20.57 -7.01 -3.53
N ASN A 131 20.64 -6.85 -4.85
CA ASN A 131 21.06 -5.60 -5.49
C ASN A 131 19.90 -4.68 -5.89
N THR A 132 18.69 -4.94 -5.39
CA THR A 132 17.52 -4.15 -5.75
C THR A 132 17.63 -2.72 -5.19
N PRO A 133 17.67 -1.67 -6.04
CA PRO A 133 17.68 -0.29 -5.55
C PRO A 133 16.40 0.05 -4.80
N THR A 134 16.52 0.77 -3.70
CA THR A 134 15.38 1.38 -3.01
C THR A 134 14.73 2.40 -3.93
N THR A 135 13.41 2.40 -3.95
CA THR A 135 12.62 3.20 -4.85
C THR A 135 12.27 4.54 -4.24
N THR A 136 12.31 5.58 -5.06
CA THR A 136 11.92 6.95 -4.70
C THR A 136 10.51 7.21 -5.20
N SER A 137 9.60 7.48 -4.27
CA SER A 137 8.25 7.97 -4.57
C SER A 137 8.22 9.49 -4.51
N THR A 138 7.58 10.12 -5.48
CA THR A 138 7.30 11.56 -5.45
C THR A 138 6.14 11.84 -4.49
N LYS A 139 6.23 12.93 -3.72
CA LYS A 139 5.14 13.38 -2.85
C LYS A 139 4.11 14.17 -3.66
N PRO A 140 2.81 14.10 -3.33
CA PRO A 140 1.82 14.95 -3.96
C PRO A 140 2.06 16.41 -3.58
N GLN A 141 1.68 17.32 -4.47
CA GLN A 141 1.75 18.76 -4.25
C GLN A 141 0.45 19.29 -3.64
N ASP A 142 0.55 20.17 -2.65
CA ASP A 142 -0.60 20.81 -2.01
C ASP A 142 -1.03 22.01 -2.87
N VAL A 143 -1.91 21.75 -3.84
CA VAL A 143 -2.38 22.74 -4.82
C VAL A 143 -3.87 23.02 -4.73
N LEU A 144 -4.63 22.22 -3.96
CA LEU A 144 -6.08 22.35 -3.84
C LEU A 144 -6.46 23.47 -2.89
N ARG A 145 -7.32 24.37 -3.36
CA ARG A 145 -7.68 25.58 -2.62
C ARG A 145 -9.01 25.41 -1.91
N ASP A 146 -9.98 24.86 -2.62
CA ASP A 146 -11.34 24.75 -2.15
C ASP A 146 -11.57 23.52 -1.27
N ASP A 147 -12.48 23.65 -0.31
CA ASP A 147 -12.77 22.60 0.67
C ASP A 147 -13.59 21.45 0.07
N TYR A 148 -14.44 21.72 -0.92
CA TYR A 148 -15.13 20.68 -1.66
C TYR A 148 -14.14 19.86 -2.50
N GLU A 149 -13.17 20.51 -3.17
CA GLU A 149 -12.09 19.80 -3.90
C GLU A 149 -11.26 18.90 -2.99
N LYS A 150 -10.92 19.35 -1.78
CA LYS A 150 -10.15 18.55 -0.80
C LYS A 150 -10.92 17.31 -0.34
N LYS A 151 -12.25 17.43 -0.17
CA LYS A 151 -13.12 16.29 0.18
C LYS A 151 -13.19 15.29 -0.97
N LEU A 152 -13.37 15.76 -2.21
CA LEU A 152 -13.36 14.90 -3.39
C LEU A 152 -12.02 14.17 -3.55
N TYR A 153 -10.91 14.90 -3.39
CA TYR A 153 -9.57 14.35 -3.44
C TYR A 153 -9.38 13.23 -2.43
N GLY A 154 -9.76 13.46 -1.16
CA GLY A 154 -9.57 12.43 -0.15
C GLY A 154 -10.47 11.22 -0.37
N TRP A 155 -11.69 11.40 -0.88
CA TRP A 155 -12.54 10.26 -1.24
C TRP A 155 -11.89 9.43 -2.35
N ALA A 156 -11.44 10.09 -3.42
CA ALA A 156 -10.80 9.42 -4.56
C ALA A 156 -9.51 8.69 -4.16
N VAL A 157 -8.67 9.31 -3.32
CA VAL A 157 -7.47 8.68 -2.74
C VAL A 157 -7.83 7.45 -1.92
N LEU A 158 -8.85 7.53 -1.05
CA LEU A 158 -9.22 6.42 -0.16
C LEU A 158 -9.92 5.28 -0.91
N ASN A 159 -10.70 5.58 -1.93
CA ASN A 159 -11.27 4.56 -2.80
C ASN A 159 -10.16 3.83 -3.56
N GLY A 160 -9.24 4.56 -4.19
CA GLY A 160 -8.07 3.97 -4.85
C GLY A 160 -7.16 3.20 -3.90
N HIS A 161 -7.03 3.66 -2.65
CA HIS A 161 -6.26 2.97 -1.61
C HIS A 161 -6.87 1.61 -1.24
N LYS A 162 -8.20 1.55 -1.07
CA LYS A 162 -8.93 0.31 -0.84
C LYS A 162 -8.75 -0.66 -2.01
N GLU A 163 -8.98 -0.19 -3.24
CA GLU A 163 -8.80 -1.01 -4.44
C GLU A 163 -7.36 -1.53 -4.57
N PHE A 164 -6.37 -0.68 -4.28
CA PHE A 164 -4.96 -1.04 -4.28
C PHE A 164 -4.68 -2.17 -3.29
N LEU A 165 -5.14 -2.07 -2.04
CA LEU A 165 -4.89 -3.09 -1.02
C LEU A 165 -5.57 -4.43 -1.35
N ALA A 166 -6.76 -4.40 -1.95
CA ALA A 166 -7.40 -5.62 -2.45
C ALA A 166 -6.54 -6.30 -3.53
N MET A 167 -6.01 -5.52 -4.49
CA MET A 167 -5.10 -6.06 -5.51
C MET A 167 -3.79 -6.56 -4.91
N VAL A 168 -3.22 -5.87 -3.92
CA VAL A 168 -2.00 -6.32 -3.22
C VAL A 168 -2.24 -7.68 -2.60
N LEU A 169 -3.34 -7.84 -1.85
CA LEU A 169 -3.70 -9.10 -1.22
C LEU A 169 -3.83 -10.23 -2.25
N GLN A 170 -4.50 -9.97 -3.37
CA GLN A 170 -4.64 -10.95 -4.44
C GLN A 170 -3.28 -11.38 -5.01
N GLU A 171 -2.39 -10.43 -5.30
CA GLU A 171 -1.09 -10.72 -5.90
C GLU A 171 -0.16 -11.46 -4.94
N VAL A 172 -0.04 -10.98 -3.69
CA VAL A 172 0.85 -11.61 -2.70
C VAL A 172 0.35 -12.98 -2.26
N ALA A 173 -0.96 -13.20 -2.18
CA ALA A 173 -1.52 -14.53 -1.98
C ALA A 173 -1.22 -15.45 -3.18
N GLY A 174 -1.37 -14.95 -4.41
CA GLY A 174 -1.08 -15.70 -5.63
C GLY A 174 0.38 -16.09 -5.83
N PHE A 175 1.33 -15.46 -5.11
CA PHE A 175 2.73 -15.91 -5.11
C PHE A 175 2.93 -17.22 -4.37
N LYS A 176 2.10 -17.51 -3.35
CA LYS A 176 2.15 -18.76 -2.60
C LYS A 176 1.81 -19.97 -3.47
N ASP A 177 0.91 -19.79 -4.44
CA ASP A 177 0.45 -20.85 -5.33
C ASP A 177 1.41 -21.11 -6.51
N LYS A 178 2.39 -20.23 -6.73
CA LYS A 178 3.38 -20.31 -7.82
C LYS A 178 4.78 -20.72 -7.36
N SER A 179 5.02 -20.81 -6.05
CA SER A 179 6.20 -21.42 -5.48
C SER A 179 6.07 -22.95 -5.54
N VAL A 180 6.44 -23.52 -6.70
CA VAL A 180 6.70 -24.95 -6.93
C VAL A 180 8.11 -25.10 -7.46
#